data_AF-A0A6J8CI76-F1
#
_entry.id   AF-A0A6J8CI76-F1
#
_cell.length_a   1.000
_cell.length_b   1.000
_cell.length_c   1.000
_cell.angle_alpha   90.00
_cell.angle_beta   90.00
_cell.angle_gamma   90.00
#
_symmetry.space_group_name_H-M   'P 1'
#
loop_
_entity.id
_entity.type
_entity.pdbx_description
1 polymer ?
#
loop_
_entity_poly.entity_id
_entity_poly.type
_entity_poly.pdbx_seq_one_letter_code
_entity_poly.pdbx_strand_id
1 'polypeptide(L)'
;MSKEVITKAGEEAIVILYGGIPLEGLDLLRWRKFTTKTVFVHRVVSVQVQSLPPTSNAAQFYSLRVYLQCQYWLNKTVIDMNPTEWGWTLRNKTLLPLEMSQQPAADLLLKIIHCNCKSDCDIRKCGCKKKNGLSCSGGCGGFRGIDCSNSTPITDEDLSNDE
;
A
#
# COMPACT_ATOMS: atom_id res chain seq x y z
N MET A 1 18.37 -16.13 14.59
CA MET A 1 18.40 -14.89 13.79
C MET A 1 17.30 -13.98 14.31
N SER A 2 17.53 -12.67 14.43
CA SER A 2 16.49 -11.77 14.95
C SER A 2 15.38 -11.54 13.91
N LYS A 3 14.20 -11.13 14.36
CA LYS A 3 13.07 -10.86 13.46
C LYS A 3 13.38 -9.71 12.52
N GLU A 4 14.09 -8.69 13.00
CA GLU A 4 14.49 -7.50 12.23
C GLU A 4 15.39 -7.88 11.05
N VAL A 5 16.33 -8.80 11.26
CA VAL A 5 17.22 -9.29 10.19
C VAL A 5 16.42 -10.08 9.14
N ILE A 6 15.49 -10.92 9.58
CA ILE A 6 14.63 -11.72 8.69
C ILE A 6 13.73 -10.80 7.86
N THR A 7 13.12 -9.80 8.48
CA THR A 7 12.19 -8.90 7.81
C THR A 7 12.92 -7.99 6.84
N LYS A 8 14.10 -7.49 7.21
CA LYS A 8 14.95 -6.68 6.32
C LYS A 8 15.39 -7.47 5.09
N ALA A 9 15.93 -8.68 5.28
CA ALA A 9 16.37 -9.53 4.16
C ALA A 9 15.18 -9.93 3.26
N GLY A 10 14.02 -10.19 3.85
CA GLY A 10 12.80 -10.49 3.10
C GLY A 10 12.28 -9.30 2.30
N GLU A 11 12.34 -8.09 2.86
CA GLU A 11 11.99 -6.86 2.15
C GLU A 11 12.92 -6.62 0.96
N GLU A 12 14.24 -6.71 1.16
CA GLU A 12 15.24 -6.57 0.09
C GLU A 12 15.00 -7.58 -1.05
N ALA A 13 14.71 -8.85 -0.71
CA ALA A 13 14.39 -9.86 -1.71
C ALA A 13 13.11 -9.54 -2.51
N ILE A 14 12.08 -9.01 -1.85
CA ILE A 14 10.82 -8.60 -2.51
C ILE A 14 11.06 -7.36 -3.39
N VAL A 15 11.83 -6.38 -2.93
CA VAL A 15 12.17 -5.19 -3.72
C VAL A 15 12.84 -5.61 -5.03
N ILE A 16 13.82 -6.51 -4.98
CA ILE A 16 14.50 -7.06 -6.15
C ILE A 16 13.50 -7.80 -7.06
N LEU A 17 12.63 -8.65 -6.50
CA LEU A 17 11.63 -9.41 -7.26
C LEU A 17 10.69 -8.51 -8.07
N TYR A 18 10.34 -7.34 -7.52
CA TYR A 18 9.49 -6.37 -8.18
C TYR A 18 10.26 -5.34 -9.03
N GLY A 19 11.58 -5.50 -9.22
CA GLY A 19 12.41 -4.60 -10.01
C GLY A 19 12.58 -3.21 -9.39
N GLY A 20 12.71 -3.17 -8.07
CA GLY A 20 13.16 -1.97 -7.36
C GLY A 20 14.67 -1.74 -7.48
N ILE A 21 15.10 -0.54 -7.13
CA ILE A 21 16.53 -0.17 -7.09
C ILE A 21 17.12 -0.49 -5.70
N PRO A 22 18.46 -0.63 -5.58
CA PRO A 22 19.10 -0.85 -4.29
C PRO A 22 18.71 0.24 -3.28
N LEU A 23 18.43 -0.16 -2.04
CA LEU A 23 18.00 0.72 -0.94
C LEU A 23 16.64 1.41 -1.16
N GLU A 24 15.88 1.06 -2.20
CA GLU A 24 14.48 1.46 -2.34
C GLU A 24 13.64 0.68 -1.33
N GLY A 25 13.11 1.36 -0.32
CA GLY A 25 12.15 0.76 0.62
C GLY A 25 10.90 0.27 -0.11
N LEU A 26 10.28 -0.80 0.40
CA LEU A 26 9.19 -1.46 -0.30
C LEU A 26 7.95 -0.56 -0.49
N ASP A 27 7.65 0.30 0.48
CA ASP A 27 6.54 1.26 0.37
C ASP A 27 6.79 2.31 -0.71
N LEU A 28 8.04 2.79 -0.85
CA LEU A 28 8.42 3.74 -1.91
C LEU A 28 8.31 3.10 -3.30
N LEU A 29 8.79 1.85 -3.44
CA LEU A 29 8.65 1.06 -4.66
C LEU A 29 7.18 0.87 -5.03
N ARG A 30 6.34 0.52 -4.04
CA ARG A 30 4.91 0.31 -4.23
C ARG A 30 4.22 1.60 -4.67
N TRP A 31 4.53 2.72 -4.01
CA TRP A 31 4.01 4.04 -4.37
C TRP A 31 4.39 4.43 -5.81
N ARG A 32 5.67 4.34 -6.16
CA ARG A 32 6.18 4.67 -7.50
C ARG A 32 5.49 3.85 -8.59
N LYS A 33 5.30 2.55 -8.38
CA LYS A 33 4.59 1.68 -9.32
C LYS A 33 3.10 2.01 -9.43
N PHE A 34 2.48 2.42 -8.33
CA PHE A 34 1.09 2.86 -8.33
C PHE A 34 0.92 4.17 -9.11
N THR A 35 1.71 5.20 -8.80
CA THR A 35 1.63 6.52 -9.46
C THR A 35 1.96 6.44 -10.95
N THR A 36 2.93 5.62 -11.33
CA THR A 36 3.23 5.33 -12.75
C THR A 36 1.98 4.85 -13.51
N LYS A 37 1.13 4.04 -12.86
CA LYS A 37 -0.08 3.47 -13.48
C LYS A 37 -1.29 4.39 -13.43
N THR A 38 -1.32 5.38 -12.54
CA THR A 38 -2.51 6.24 -12.32
C THR A 38 -2.35 7.67 -12.82
N VAL A 39 -1.17 8.26 -12.71
CA VAL A 39 -0.94 9.69 -13.00
C VAL A 39 -0.62 9.93 -14.48
N PHE A 40 0.15 9.02 -15.09
CA PHE A 40 0.66 9.16 -16.46
C PHE A 40 -0.31 8.65 -17.53
N VAL A 41 -1.45 8.07 -17.14
CA VAL A 41 -2.43 7.56 -18.09
C VAL A 41 -3.53 8.60 -18.29
N HIS A 42 -3.73 9.03 -19.54
CA HIS A 42 -4.80 9.96 -19.93
C HIS A 42 -6.24 9.41 -19.73
N ARG A 43 -6.37 8.18 -19.24
CA ARG A 43 -7.63 7.48 -18.96
C ARG A 43 -7.55 6.86 -17.57
N VAL A 44 -8.67 6.85 -16.85
CA VAL A 44 -8.79 6.10 -15.60
C VAL A 44 -8.63 4.62 -15.91
N VAL A 45 -7.45 4.08 -15.64
CA VAL A 45 -7.17 2.65 -15.74
C VAL A 45 -7.24 2.06 -14.34
N SER A 46 -8.05 1.03 -14.17
CA SER A 46 -8.08 0.25 -12.93
C SER A 46 -6.71 -0.38 -12.70
N VAL A 47 -6.05 -0.02 -11.60
CA VAL A 47 -4.79 -0.67 -11.21
C VAL A 47 -5.14 -2.07 -10.69
N GLN A 48 -4.61 -3.07 -11.36
CA GLN A 48 -4.67 -4.46 -10.89
C GLN A 48 -3.80 -4.58 -9.63
N VAL A 49 -4.40 -4.77 -8.46
CA VAL A 49 -3.71 -4.75 -7.16
C VAL A 49 -2.60 -5.82 -7.09
N GLN A 50 -2.82 -6.98 -7.71
CA GLN A 50 -1.87 -8.08 -7.82
C GLN A 50 -0.60 -7.73 -8.62
N SER A 51 -0.63 -6.63 -9.39
CA SER A 51 0.52 -6.14 -10.15
C SER A 51 1.38 -5.13 -9.38
N LEU A 52 1.06 -4.88 -8.11
CA LEU A 52 1.82 -4.03 -7.20
C LEU A 52 2.63 -4.91 -6.22
N PRO A 53 3.82 -4.47 -5.78
CA PRO A 53 4.56 -5.11 -4.68
C PRO A 53 3.72 -5.13 -3.42
N PRO A 54 3.82 -6.12 -2.52
CA PRO A 54 3.10 -6.10 -1.24
C PRO A 54 3.46 -4.86 -0.40
N THR A 55 2.64 -4.51 0.58
CA THR A 55 2.99 -3.49 1.59
C THR A 55 4.12 -4.00 2.50
N SER A 56 4.93 -3.12 3.10
CA SER A 56 5.98 -3.51 4.06
C SER A 56 5.45 -4.40 5.20
N ASN A 57 4.28 -4.09 5.75
CA ASN A 57 3.66 -4.89 6.81
C ASN A 57 3.30 -6.32 6.36
N ALA A 58 2.73 -6.48 5.16
CA ALA A 58 2.45 -7.80 4.60
C ALA A 58 3.74 -8.59 4.27
N ALA A 59 4.76 -7.90 3.74
CA ALA A 59 6.08 -8.48 3.47
C ALA A 59 6.77 -8.98 4.75
N GLN A 60 6.62 -8.24 5.85
CA GLN A 60 7.10 -8.61 7.18
C GLN A 60 6.53 -9.98 7.60
N PHE A 61 5.20 -10.12 7.60
CA PHE A 61 4.56 -11.38 8.01
C PHE A 61 4.86 -12.53 7.05
N TYR A 62 4.94 -12.26 5.74
CA TYR A 62 5.37 -13.26 4.78
C TYR A 62 6.76 -13.81 5.11
N SER A 63 7.73 -12.92 5.38
CA SER A 63 9.11 -13.28 5.70
C SER A 63 9.21 -14.10 6.99
N LEU A 64 8.43 -13.75 8.02
CA LEU A 64 8.36 -14.51 9.26
C LEU A 64 7.84 -15.94 9.04
N ARG A 65 6.79 -16.10 8.22
CA ARG A 65 6.23 -17.42 7.89
C ARG A 65 7.19 -18.28 7.08
N VAL A 66 7.86 -17.70 6.09
CA VAL A 66 8.89 -18.39 5.30
C VAL A 66 10.03 -18.86 6.20
N TYR A 67 10.49 -18.00 7.11
CA TYR A 67 11.52 -18.39 8.08
C TYR A 67 11.07 -19.55 8.97
N LEU A 68 9.86 -19.49 9.54
CA LEU A 68 9.29 -20.59 10.33
C LEU A 68 9.29 -21.91 9.54
N GLN A 69 8.83 -21.87 8.29
CA GLN A 69 8.78 -23.03 7.42
C GLN A 69 10.17 -23.63 7.19
N CYS A 70 11.17 -22.79 6.91
CA CYS A 70 12.56 -23.22 6.75
C CYS A 70 13.12 -23.83 8.05
N GLN A 71 12.80 -23.27 9.21
CA GLN A 71 13.25 -23.82 10.49
C GLN A 71 12.62 -25.19 10.78
N TYR A 72 11.35 -25.40 10.44
CA TYR A 72 10.71 -26.72 10.54
C TYR A 72 11.35 -27.76 9.61
N TRP A 73 11.78 -27.36 8.41
CA TRP A 73 12.57 -28.24 7.54
C TRP A 73 13.95 -28.57 8.11
N LEU A 74 14.49 -27.74 9.01
CA LEU A 74 15.74 -27.97 9.73
C LEU A 74 15.53 -28.72 11.07
N ASN A 75 14.42 -29.46 11.20
CA ASN A 75 14.04 -30.24 12.39
C ASN A 75 13.72 -29.43 13.65
N LYS A 76 13.40 -28.13 13.51
CA LYS A 76 12.75 -27.40 14.60
C LYS A 76 11.29 -27.82 14.72
N THR A 77 10.77 -27.82 15.95
CA THR A 77 9.40 -28.22 16.26
C THR A 77 8.58 -27.03 16.76
N VAL A 78 7.28 -27.25 16.98
CA VAL A 78 6.38 -26.25 17.59
C VAL A 78 6.86 -25.86 19.00
N ILE A 79 7.56 -26.75 19.69
CA ILE A 79 8.16 -26.49 21.01
C ILE A 79 9.33 -25.49 20.87
N ASP A 80 10.13 -25.62 19.81
CA ASP A 80 11.23 -24.69 19.53
C ASP A 80 10.74 -23.34 19.02
N MET A 81 9.71 -23.35 18.16
CA MET A 81 9.20 -22.16 17.51
C MET A 81 7.68 -22.19 17.41
N ASN A 82 7.05 -21.33 18.21
CA ASN A 82 5.61 -21.18 18.26
C ASN A 82 5.10 -20.41 17.01
N PRO A 83 4.27 -21.01 16.13
CA PRO A 83 3.77 -20.36 14.91
C PRO A 83 3.15 -18.99 15.13
N THR A 84 2.47 -18.75 16.26
CA THR A 84 1.79 -17.47 16.51
C THR A 84 2.74 -16.29 16.67
N GLU A 85 4.03 -16.56 16.92
CA GLU A 85 5.08 -15.54 16.99
C GLU A 85 5.71 -15.25 15.62
N TRP A 86 5.38 -16.05 14.60
CA TRP A 86 6.00 -16.05 13.28
C TRP A 86 4.99 -15.82 12.15
N GLY A 87 4.00 -14.96 12.40
CA GLY A 87 3.05 -14.52 11.38
C GLY A 87 1.91 -15.51 11.09
N TRP A 88 1.59 -16.36 12.06
CA TRP A 88 0.35 -17.15 12.10
C TRP A 88 -0.56 -16.67 13.23
N THR A 89 -1.84 -16.97 13.13
CA THR A 89 -2.83 -16.76 14.19
C THR A 89 -3.64 -18.03 14.40
N LEU A 90 -3.99 -18.33 15.64
CA LEU A 90 -4.80 -19.49 15.99
C LEU A 90 -6.27 -19.09 16.06
N ARG A 91 -7.11 -19.62 15.17
CA ARG A 91 -8.56 -19.45 15.19
C ARG A 91 -9.25 -20.80 15.15
N ASN A 92 -10.14 -21.07 16.09
CA ASN A 92 -10.89 -22.35 16.16
C ASN A 92 -9.97 -23.60 16.08
N LYS A 93 -8.83 -23.56 16.77
CA LYS A 93 -7.79 -24.63 16.73
C LYS A 93 -7.12 -24.83 15.36
N THR A 94 -7.30 -23.91 14.42
CA THR A 94 -6.66 -23.90 13.11
C THR A 94 -5.67 -22.75 13.03
N LEU A 95 -4.46 -23.03 12.54
CA LEU A 95 -3.47 -22.00 12.23
C LEU A 95 -3.82 -21.36 10.90
N LEU A 96 -4.01 -20.04 10.90
CA LEU A 96 -4.26 -19.23 9.72
C LEU A 96 -3.12 -18.23 9.53
N PRO A 97 -2.74 -17.91 8.29
CA PRO A 97 -1.76 -16.86 8.04
C PRO A 97 -2.26 -15.52 8.59
N LEU A 98 -1.41 -14.82 9.34
CA LEU A 98 -1.62 -13.40 9.63
C LEU A 98 -1.08 -12.61 8.44
N GLU A 99 -1.95 -12.23 7.51
CA GLU A 99 -1.54 -11.60 6.26
C GLU A 99 -0.97 -10.19 6.46
N MET A 100 -1.63 -9.41 7.32
CA MET A 100 -1.24 -8.05 7.69
C MET A 100 -1.90 -7.66 9.02
N SER A 101 -1.30 -6.71 9.73
CA SER A 101 -1.84 -6.09 10.95
C SER A 101 -2.25 -4.64 10.75
N GLN A 102 -1.84 -4.03 9.63
CA GLN A 102 -2.19 -2.66 9.25
C GLN A 102 -3.15 -2.67 8.05
N GLN A 103 -3.82 -1.54 7.80
CA GLN A 103 -4.62 -1.39 6.58
C GLN A 103 -3.72 -1.33 5.33
N PRO A 104 -4.20 -1.81 4.17
CA PRO A 104 -3.40 -1.85 2.93
C PRO A 104 -3.07 -0.48 2.32
N ALA A 105 -3.80 0.55 2.75
CA ALA A 105 -3.59 1.95 2.43
C ALA A 105 -4.33 2.80 3.48
N ALA A 106 -4.00 4.09 3.58
CA ALA A 106 -4.76 5.00 4.42
C ALA A 106 -6.25 5.04 4.01
N ASP A 107 -7.15 5.14 4.99
CA ASP A 107 -8.61 5.20 4.77
C ASP A 107 -9.01 6.25 3.71
N LEU A 108 -8.32 7.38 3.66
CA LEU A 108 -8.56 8.41 2.65
C LEU A 108 -8.33 7.85 1.25
N LEU A 109 -7.18 7.19 1.00
CA LEU A 109 -6.82 6.60 -0.29
C LEU A 109 -7.82 5.52 -0.74
N LEU A 110 -8.34 4.72 0.20
CA LEU A 110 -9.37 3.71 -0.07
C LEU A 110 -10.72 4.33 -0.47
N LYS A 111 -10.93 5.60 -0.09
CA LYS A 111 -12.12 6.39 -0.42
C LYS A 111 -11.90 7.34 -1.61
N ILE A 112 -10.65 7.51 -2.09
CA ILE A 112 -10.35 8.44 -3.19
C ILE A 112 -11.10 7.98 -4.45
N ILE A 113 -12.04 8.82 -4.84
CA ILE A 113 -12.85 8.67 -6.04
C ILE A 113 -12.59 9.90 -6.90
N HIS A 114 -12.07 9.68 -8.10
CA HIS A 114 -11.80 10.74 -9.05
C HIS A 114 -13.09 11.15 -9.76
N CYS A 115 -13.37 12.46 -9.82
CA CYS A 115 -14.40 12.95 -10.73
C CYS A 115 -13.82 13.14 -12.13
N ASN A 116 -14.65 12.90 -13.16
CA ASN A 116 -14.37 13.26 -14.55
C ASN A 116 -15.15 14.52 -14.95
N CYS A 117 -15.28 15.48 -14.03
CA CYS A 117 -15.93 16.75 -14.31
C CYS A 117 -15.23 17.45 -15.49
N LYS A 118 -16.01 17.89 -16.47
CA LYS A 118 -15.53 18.69 -17.63
C LYS A 118 -15.66 20.20 -17.42
N SER A 119 -16.40 20.58 -16.38
CA SER A 119 -16.62 21.95 -15.91
C SER A 119 -16.16 22.05 -14.46
N ASP A 120 -16.00 23.28 -13.96
CA ASP A 120 -15.54 23.51 -12.60
C ASP A 120 -16.36 22.73 -11.55
N CYS A 121 -15.69 22.29 -10.49
CA CYS A 121 -16.23 21.36 -9.49
C CYS A 121 -17.05 22.04 -8.39
N ASP A 122 -17.42 23.31 -8.57
CA ASP A 122 -18.31 24.05 -7.68
C ASP A 122 -19.75 23.50 -7.72
N ILE A 123 -20.10 22.87 -8.84
CA ILE A 123 -21.46 22.41 -9.12
C ILE A 123 -21.81 21.17 -8.29
N ARG A 124 -23.09 21.08 -7.86
CA ARG A 124 -23.78 19.90 -7.29
C ARG A 124 -23.74 18.61 -8.13
N LYS A 125 -22.95 18.54 -9.20
CA LYS A 125 -22.74 17.37 -10.07
C LYS A 125 -21.38 16.71 -9.84
N CYS A 126 -20.46 17.34 -9.10
CA CYS A 126 -19.18 16.73 -8.76
C CYS A 126 -19.37 15.49 -7.88
N GLY A 127 -18.90 14.34 -8.36
CA GLY A 127 -18.94 13.08 -7.63
C GLY A 127 -18.12 13.12 -6.34
N CYS A 128 -16.94 13.75 -6.35
CA CYS A 128 -16.08 13.89 -5.17
C CYS A 128 -16.82 14.61 -4.05
N LYS A 129 -17.30 15.84 -4.31
CA LYS A 129 -18.01 16.68 -3.33
C LYS A 129 -19.35 16.08 -2.89
N LYS A 130 -20.24 15.74 -3.85
CA LYS A 130 -21.63 15.39 -3.54
C LYS A 130 -21.81 13.95 -3.09
N LYS A 131 -21.17 12.99 -3.74
CA LYS A 131 -21.38 11.57 -3.44
C LYS A 131 -20.50 11.10 -2.29
N ASN A 132 -19.29 11.66 -2.16
CA ASN A 132 -18.29 11.14 -1.26
C ASN A 132 -17.86 12.15 -0.18
N GLY A 133 -18.26 13.43 -0.29
CA GLY A 133 -17.83 14.47 0.65
C GLY A 133 -16.33 14.77 0.61
N LEU A 134 -15.66 14.50 -0.52
CA LEU A 134 -14.21 14.62 -0.67
C LEU A 134 -13.82 15.82 -1.55
N SER A 135 -12.67 16.41 -1.24
CA SER A 135 -11.98 17.36 -2.10
C SER A 135 -11.40 16.66 -3.34
N CYS A 136 -11.32 17.39 -4.45
CA CYS A 136 -10.73 16.92 -5.69
C CYS A 136 -9.20 16.89 -5.56
N SER A 137 -8.58 15.75 -5.87
CA SER A 137 -7.13 15.58 -5.92
C SER A 137 -6.55 15.73 -7.33
N GLY A 138 -5.22 15.71 -7.44
CA GLY A 138 -4.47 15.64 -8.70
C GLY A 138 -4.88 14.52 -9.67
N GLY A 139 -5.55 13.48 -9.16
CA GLY A 139 -6.07 12.36 -9.94
C GLY A 139 -7.43 12.62 -10.59
N CYS A 140 -8.12 13.72 -10.25
CA CYS A 140 -9.38 14.09 -10.89
C CYS A 140 -9.16 14.52 -12.34
N GLY A 141 -10.13 14.25 -13.22
CA GLY A 141 -10.01 14.46 -14.66
C GLY A 141 -9.81 15.93 -15.08
N GLY A 142 -10.89 16.62 -15.46
CA GLY A 142 -10.82 17.84 -16.28
C GLY A 142 -9.93 18.97 -15.78
N PHE A 143 -9.70 19.08 -14.47
CA PHE A 143 -8.93 20.17 -13.86
C PHE A 143 -7.77 19.69 -12.97
N ARG A 144 -7.59 18.37 -12.80
CA ARG A 144 -6.52 17.75 -11.97
C ARG A 144 -6.26 18.46 -10.63
N GLY A 145 -7.29 19.01 -10.00
CA GLY A 145 -7.14 19.73 -8.73
C GLY A 145 -6.37 21.06 -8.79
N ILE A 146 -5.92 21.53 -9.97
CA ILE A 146 -5.12 22.76 -10.13
C ILE A 146 -6.05 23.97 -10.31
N ASP A 147 -6.97 23.92 -11.27
CA ASP A 147 -8.01 24.96 -11.50
C ASP A 147 -9.39 24.43 -11.09
N CYS A 148 -9.48 23.88 -9.88
CA CYS A 148 -10.66 23.21 -9.38
C CYS A 148 -11.15 23.88 -8.10
N SER A 149 -12.34 24.47 -8.10
CA SER A 149 -12.91 25.08 -6.88
C SER A 149 -13.19 24.10 -5.73
N ASN A 150 -13.10 22.78 -5.99
CA ASN A 150 -13.22 21.74 -4.97
C ASN A 150 -11.87 21.12 -4.59
N SER A 151 -10.72 21.67 -5.00
CA SER A 151 -9.42 21.19 -4.50
C SER A 151 -9.09 21.80 -3.14
N THR A 152 -8.29 21.07 -2.36
CA THR A 152 -7.61 21.65 -1.20
C THR A 152 -6.43 22.47 -1.70
N PRO A 153 -6.22 23.71 -1.22
CA PRO A 153 -4.97 24.40 -1.47
C PRO A 153 -3.84 23.55 -0.88
N ILE A 154 -2.78 23.34 -1.65
CA ILE A 154 -1.56 22.70 -1.15
C ILE A 154 -1.01 23.67 -0.10
N THR A 155 -1.06 23.28 1.17
CA THR A 155 -0.44 24.03 2.26
C THR A 155 1.00 23.58 2.44
N ASP A 156 1.89 24.48 2.84
CA ASP A 156 3.33 24.20 3.00
C ASP A 156 3.66 23.01 3.93
N GLU A 157 2.70 22.60 4.77
CA GLU A 157 2.79 21.39 5.63
C GLU A 157 2.81 20.06 4.85
N ASP A 158 2.30 20.02 3.61
CA ASP A 158 2.33 18.82 2.75
C ASP A 158 3.68 18.65 2.03
N LEU A 159 4.52 19.68 2.02
CA LEU A 159 5.86 19.69 1.39
C LEU A 159 7.00 19.50 2.41
N SER A 160 6.70 19.47 3.71
CA SER A 160 7.70 19.44 4.78
C SER A 160 7.89 18.06 5.44
N ASN A 161 7.35 16.98 4.86
CA ASN A 161 7.59 15.62 5.36
C ASN A 161 8.61 14.83 4.50
N ASP A 162 9.44 15.56 3.75
CA ASP A 162 10.64 15.04 3.07
C ASP A 162 11.91 15.40 3.88
N GLU A 163 12.02 14.92 5.12
CA GLU A 163 13.30 14.68 5.81
C GLU A 163 13.28 13.34 6.57
#